data_AF-A0A920HDG4-F1
#
_entry.id   AF-A0A920HDG4-F1
#
_cell.length_a   1.000
_cell.length_b   1.000
_cell.length_c   1.000
_cell.angle_alpha   90.00
_cell.angle_beta   90.00
_cell.angle_gamma   90.00
#
_symmetry.space_group_name_H-M   'P 1'
#
loop_
_entity.id
_entity.type
_entity.pdbx_description
1 polymer ?
#
loop_
_entity_poly.entity_id
_entity_poly.type
_entity_poly.pdbx_seq_one_letter_code
_entity_poly.pdbx_strand_id
1 'polypeptide(L)'
;MKLLNSSSYSIVASGTATLETALFNVPQIVCYKTNFMNYFLAKFIVKIKFISLVNIIMGREVVKELIQNDVNPKKIEMELSNLLNNSKIKDDYKELRNIIGENNTAKKIVSHMQKN
;
A
#
# COMPACT_ATOMS: atom_id res chain seq x y z
N MET A 1 -0.47 -13.00 -10.36
CA MET A 1 -0.70 -13.48 -8.98
C MET A 1 0.28 -14.55 -8.50
N LYS A 2 0.74 -15.49 -9.36
CA LYS A 2 1.67 -16.58 -8.99
C LYS A 2 3.03 -16.12 -8.43
N LEU A 3 3.48 -14.90 -8.78
CA LEU A 3 4.75 -14.31 -8.34
C LEU A 3 4.73 -13.71 -6.93
N LEU A 4 3.58 -13.19 -6.45
CA LEU A 4 3.47 -12.61 -5.12
C LEU A 4 3.48 -13.70 -4.05
N ASN A 5 2.77 -14.80 -4.32
CA ASN A 5 2.66 -15.92 -3.40
C ASN A 5 3.98 -16.67 -3.14
N SER A 6 5.01 -16.41 -3.96
CA SER A 6 6.36 -16.98 -3.83
C SER A 6 7.43 -15.94 -3.46
N SER A 7 7.05 -14.69 -3.21
CA SER A 7 7.99 -13.61 -2.88
C SER A 7 8.07 -13.37 -1.37
N SER A 8 9.29 -13.20 -0.84
CA SER A 8 9.52 -12.83 0.57
C SER A 8 9.24 -11.35 0.85
N TYR A 9 9.30 -10.50 -0.18
CA TYR A 9 9.02 -9.07 -0.14
C TYR A 9 8.73 -8.55 -1.55
N SER A 10 8.10 -7.39 -1.66
CA SER A 10 7.80 -6.75 -2.94
C SER A 10 8.08 -5.24 -2.94
N ILE A 11 8.58 -4.72 -4.05
CA ILE A 11 8.62 -3.28 -4.33
C ILE A 11 7.46 -3.00 -5.28
N VAL A 12 6.55 -2.11 -4.88
CA VAL A 12 5.28 -1.89 -5.58
C VAL A 12 5.10 -0.41 -5.89
N ALA A 13 4.58 -0.09 -7.07
CA ALA A 13 4.17 1.29 -7.39
C ALA A 13 2.88 1.66 -6.65
N SER A 14 2.64 2.95 -6.38
CA SER A 14 1.42 3.38 -5.69
C SER A 14 0.17 3.06 -6.54
N GLY A 15 -0.71 2.19 -6.05
CA GLY A 15 -1.91 1.80 -6.76
C GLY A 15 -2.62 0.62 -6.10
N THR A 16 -3.58 0.02 -6.78
CA THR A 16 -4.34 -1.15 -6.27
C THR A 16 -3.44 -2.35 -5.97
N ALA A 17 -2.31 -2.47 -6.68
CA ALA A 17 -1.29 -3.47 -6.43
C ALA A 17 -0.75 -3.43 -4.98
N THR A 18 -0.76 -2.26 -4.31
CA THR A 18 -0.33 -2.20 -2.91
C THR A 18 -1.30 -2.94 -1.99
N LEU A 19 -2.60 -2.82 -2.28
CA LEU A 19 -3.64 -3.49 -1.51
C LEU A 19 -3.62 -5.00 -1.77
N GLU A 20 -3.54 -5.41 -3.03
CA GLU A 20 -3.43 -6.82 -3.40
C GLU A 20 -2.22 -7.49 -2.72
N THR A 21 -1.05 -6.85 -2.78
CA THR A 21 0.18 -7.35 -2.14
C THR A 21 0.01 -7.54 -0.63
N ALA A 22 -0.63 -6.59 0.06
CA ALA A 22 -0.93 -6.71 1.49
C ALA A 22 -1.96 -7.81 1.79
N LEU A 23 -2.97 -7.99 0.92
CA LEU A 23 -3.95 -9.07 1.04
C LEU A 23 -3.32 -10.45 0.84
N PHE A 24 -2.30 -10.57 -0.01
CA PHE A 24 -1.45 -11.77 -0.13
C PHE A 24 -0.45 -11.94 1.03
N ASN A 25 -0.48 -11.05 2.02
CA ASN A 25 0.38 -11.08 3.19
C ASN A 25 1.88 -10.98 2.84
N VAL A 26 2.19 -10.33 1.72
CA VAL A 26 3.55 -10.10 1.24
C VAL A 26 4.02 -8.73 1.75
N PRO A 27 5.07 -8.68 2.59
CA PRO A 27 5.66 -7.41 3.01
C PRO A 27 6.07 -6.57 1.78
N GLN A 28 5.84 -5.26 1.83
CA GLN A 28 6.14 -4.40 0.68
C GLN A 28 6.71 -3.03 1.03
N ILE A 29 7.43 -2.45 0.06
CA ILE A 29 7.80 -1.04 0.02
C ILE A 29 7.07 -0.42 -1.17
N VAL A 30 6.46 0.75 -0.95
CA VAL A 30 5.76 1.51 -1.97
C VAL A 30 6.69 2.58 -2.50
N CYS A 31 6.96 2.56 -3.80
CA CYS A 31 7.77 3.59 -4.46
C CYS A 31 6.90 4.45 -5.36
N TYR A 32 7.09 5.76 -5.27
CA TYR A 32 6.43 6.72 -6.15
C TYR A 32 7.43 7.73 -6.71
N LYS A 33 7.71 7.66 -8.01
CA LYS A 33 8.59 8.58 -8.71
C LYS A 33 7.90 9.11 -9.95
N THR A 34 7.82 10.44 -10.05
CA THR A 34 7.11 11.15 -11.14
C THR A 34 8.07 12.12 -11.78
N ASN A 35 7.72 12.59 -12.98
CA ASN A 35 8.43 13.74 -13.54
C ASN A 35 8.03 15.00 -12.75
N PHE A 36 8.99 15.86 -12.40
CA PHE A 36 8.79 17.06 -11.57
C PHE A 36 7.79 18.06 -12.16
N MET A 37 7.48 17.95 -13.45
CA MET A 37 6.60 18.84 -14.20
C MET A 37 5.10 18.63 -13.95
N ASN A 38 4.70 17.57 -13.23
CA ASN A 38 3.28 17.24 -13.09
C ASN A 38 2.61 17.96 -11.89
N TYR A 39 2.26 19.24 -12.09
CA TYR A 39 1.68 20.12 -11.05
C TYR A 39 0.43 19.54 -10.37
N PHE A 40 -0.46 18.90 -11.12
CA PHE A 40 -1.67 18.28 -10.59
C PHE A 40 -1.36 17.20 -9.55
N LEU A 41 -0.33 16.41 -9.83
CA LEU A 41 0.09 15.30 -8.98
C LEU A 41 0.83 15.78 -7.74
N ALA A 42 1.70 16.79 -7.86
CA ALA A 42 2.33 17.44 -6.72
C ALA A 42 1.27 18.03 -5.75
N LYS A 43 0.24 18.68 -6.30
CA LYS A 43 -0.88 19.22 -5.50
C LYS A 43 -1.69 18.13 -4.80
N PHE A 44 -1.85 16.96 -5.41
CA PHE A 44 -2.52 15.82 -4.79
C PHE A 44 -1.69 15.25 -3.64
N ILE A 45 -0.39 15.03 -3.86
CA ILE A 45 0.54 14.51 -2.84
C ILE A 45 0.61 15.44 -1.62
N VAL A 46 0.69 16.76 -1.82
CA VAL A 46 0.73 17.73 -0.71
C VAL A 46 -0.54 17.70 0.14
N LYS A 47 -1.68 17.28 -0.43
CA LYS A 47 -2.97 17.23 0.27
C LYS A 47 -3.21 15.92 1.02
N ILE A 48 -2.52 14.84 0.69
CA ILE A 48 -2.74 13.52 1.28
C ILE A 48 -1.56 13.13 2.18
N LYS A 49 -1.86 12.61 3.37
CA LYS A 49 -0.82 12.17 4.32
C LYS A 49 -0.11 10.89 3.86
N PHE A 50 -0.80 10.06 3.08
CA PHE A 50 -0.33 8.77 2.59
C PHE A 50 -0.77 8.57 1.14
N ILE A 51 0.05 7.92 0.33
CA ILE A 51 -0.24 7.62 -1.08
C ILE A 51 -0.70 6.17 -1.26
N SER A 52 -0.18 5.23 -0.46
CA SER A 52 -0.58 3.83 -0.56
C SER A 52 -1.98 3.60 0.01
N LEU A 53 -2.77 2.74 -0.64
CA LEU A 53 -4.09 2.38 -0.13
C LEU A 53 -4.01 1.73 1.25
N VAL A 54 -2.94 0.99 1.52
CA VAL A 54 -2.71 0.36 2.83
C VAL A 54 -2.62 1.41 3.93
N ASN A 55 -1.73 2.41 3.78
CA ASN A 55 -1.56 3.43 4.80
C ASN A 55 -2.77 4.38 4.90
N ILE A 56 -3.44 4.65 3.78
CA ILE A 56 -4.69 5.44 3.77
C ILE A 56 -5.78 4.73 4.58
N ILE A 57 -6.03 3.44 4.34
CA ILE A 57 -7.06 2.67 5.07
C ILE A 57 -6.71 2.55 6.56
N MET A 58 -5.43 2.35 6.88
CA MET A 58 -4.97 2.16 8.25
C MET A 58 -4.81 3.48 9.02
N GLY A 59 -4.83 4.63 8.34
CA GLY A 59 -4.62 5.95 8.95
C GLY A 59 -3.22 6.16 9.54
N ARG A 60 -2.28 5.23 9.32
CA ARG A 60 -0.91 5.22 9.84
C ARG A 60 0.05 4.56 8.83
N GLU A 61 1.34 4.79 9.00
CA GLU A 61 2.38 4.13 8.21
C GLU A 61 2.49 2.66 8.62
N VAL A 62 2.01 1.76 7.76
CA VAL A 62 2.15 0.30 7.85
C VAL A 62 3.18 -0.20 6.85
N VAL A 63 3.13 0.31 5.62
CA VAL A 63 4.13 0.04 4.57
C VAL A 63 4.97 1.28 4.33
N LYS A 64 6.26 1.08 4.07
CA LYS A 64 7.17 2.21 3.83
C LYS A 64 6.86 2.84 2.49
N GLU A 65 6.66 4.16 2.46
CA GLU A 65 6.47 4.95 1.24
C GLU A 65 7.74 5.74 0.92
N LEU A 66 8.38 5.44 -0.22
CA LEU A 66 9.50 6.18 -0.76
C LEU A 66 8.99 7.06 -1.91
N ILE A 67 9.10 8.37 -1.76
CA ILE A 67 8.50 9.36 -2.66
C ILE A 67 9.57 10.25 -3.28
N GLN A 68 9.53 10.42 -4.60
CA GLN A 68 10.41 11.27 -5.40
C GLN A 68 11.90 11.01 -5.12
N ASN A 69 12.57 11.94 -4.42
CA ASN A 69 14.00 11.85 -4.11
C ASN A 69 14.34 10.69 -3.16
N ASP A 70 13.34 10.20 -2.42
CA ASP A 70 13.51 9.06 -1.53
C ASP A 70 13.53 7.72 -2.29
N VAL A 71 13.10 7.70 -3.55
CA VAL A 71 13.24 6.55 -4.44
C VAL A 71 14.66 6.51 -4.99
N ASN A 72 15.57 5.98 -4.18
CA ASN A 72 16.95 5.73 -4.55
C ASN A 72 17.43 4.36 -4.04
N PRO A 73 18.43 3.74 -4.69
CA PRO A 73 18.87 2.37 -4.36
C PRO A 73 19.26 2.18 -2.90
N LYS A 74 19.99 3.15 -2.32
CA LYS A 74 20.46 3.08 -0.94
C LYS A 74 19.31 3.05 0.07
N LYS A 75 18.29 3.90 -0.11
CA LYS A 75 17.11 3.89 0.76
C LYS A 75 16.28 2.63 0.56
N ILE A 76 16.11 2.17 -0.67
CA ILE A 76 15.37 0.94 -0.96
C ILE A 76 16.02 -0.26 -0.26
N GLU A 77 17.34 -0.42 -0.37
CA GLU A 77 18.08 -1.52 0.27
C GLU A 77 17.96 -1.49 1.80
N MET A 78 18.12 -0.31 2.39
CA MET A 78 17.95 -0.12 3.83
C MET A 78 16.55 -0.51 4.30
N GLU A 79 15.51 -0.04 3.60
CA GLU A 79 14.14 -0.33 3.99
C GLU A 79 13.74 -1.78 3.72
N LEU A 80 14.29 -2.42 2.69
CA LEU A 80 14.12 -3.85 2.46
C LEU A 80 14.68 -4.67 3.62
N SER A 81 15.85 -4.28 4.11
CA SER A 81 16.50 -4.93 5.26
C SER A 81 15.67 -4.76 6.53
N ASN A 82 15.11 -3.56 6.75
CA ASN A 82 14.20 -3.30 7.87
C ASN A 82 12.93 -4.15 7.78
N LEU A 83 12.35 -4.26 6.58
CA LEU A 83 11.13 -4.99 6.31
C LEU A 83 11.27 -6.49 6.62
N LEU A 84 12.42 -7.09 6.28
CA LEU A 84 12.73 -8.49 6.57
C LEU A 84 12.78 -8.80 8.08
N ASN A 85 13.18 -7.82 8.89
CA ASN A 85 13.29 -7.96 10.34
C ASN A 85 12.02 -7.55 11.09
N ASN A 86 11.01 -7.01 10.41
CA ASN A 86 9.80 -6.48 11.03
C ASN A 86 8.67 -7.51 11.03
N SER A 87 8.50 -8.22 12.16
CA SER A 87 7.41 -9.18 12.34
C SER A 87 6.02 -8.52 12.43
N LYS A 88 5.95 -7.24 12.79
CA LYS A 88 4.68 -6.52 13.06
C LYS A 88 3.84 -6.31 11.80
N ILE A 89 4.47 -6.24 10.62
CA ILE A 89 3.74 -5.97 9.38
C ILE A 89 2.67 -7.02 9.06
N LYS A 90 2.87 -8.27 9.50
CA LYS A 90 1.88 -9.35 9.33
C LYS A 90 0.65 -9.14 10.21
N ASP A 91 0.83 -8.62 11.42
CA ASP A 91 -0.27 -8.29 12.32
C ASP A 91 -1.05 -7.09 11.78
N ASP A 92 -0.35 -6.07 11.27
CA ASP A 92 -0.96 -4.92 10.62
C ASP A 92 -1.77 -5.33 9.37
N TYR A 93 -1.31 -6.32 8.61
CA TYR A 93 -2.08 -6.88 7.49
C TYR A 93 -3.29 -7.69 7.93
N LYS A 94 -3.25 -8.31 9.11
CA LYS A 94 -4.42 -8.97 9.70
C LYS A 94 -5.47 -7.95 10.09
N GLU A 95 -5.06 -6.85 10.74
CA GLU A 95 -5.92 -5.71 11.05
C GLU A 95 -6.53 -5.12 9.77
N LEU A 96 -5.71 -4.87 8.74
CA LEU A 96 -6.16 -4.39 7.43
C LEU A 96 -7.25 -5.29 6.83
N ARG A 97 -7.06 -6.63 6.85
CA ARG A 97 -8.06 -7.58 6.36
C ARG A 97 -9.36 -7.52 7.16
N ASN A 98 -9.30 -7.30 8.47
CA ASN A 98 -10.50 -7.12 9.28
C ASN A 98 -11.23 -5.84 8.89
N ILE A 99 -10.52 -4.71 8.74
CA ILE A 99 -11.13 -3.43 8.32
C ILE A 99 -11.80 -3.55 6.94
N ILE A 100 -11.17 -4.26 6.00
CA ILE A 100 -11.71 -4.48 4.65
C ILE A 100 -12.82 -5.53 4.65
N GLY A 101 -12.73 -6.56 5.48
CA GLY A 101 -13.71 -7.65 5.58
C GLY A 101 -14.97 -7.29 6.37
N GLU A 102 -14.84 -6.47 7.42
CA GLU A 102 -15.96 -5.90 8.17
C GLU A 102 -16.70 -4.85 7.36
N ASN A 103 -15.98 -4.10 6.54
CA ASN A 103 -16.58 -3.32 5.47
C ASN A 103 -17.06 -4.28 4.38
N ASN A 104 -18.27 -4.78 4.58
CA ASN A 104 -19.16 -5.42 3.61
C ASN A 104 -19.40 -4.51 2.37
N THR A 105 -18.44 -3.75 1.87
CA THR A 105 -18.55 -2.76 0.79
C THR A 105 -19.13 -3.40 -0.45
N ALA A 106 -18.70 -4.62 -0.78
CA ALA A 106 -19.32 -5.42 -1.85
C ALA A 106 -20.80 -5.73 -1.57
N LYS A 107 -21.16 -6.19 -0.36
CA LYS A 107 -22.57 -6.44 0.00
C LYS A 107 -23.41 -5.15 0.10
N LYS A 108 -22.83 -4.04 0.57
CA LYS A 108 -23.48 -2.73 0.67
C LYS A 108 -23.74 -2.15 -0.72
N ILE A 109 -22.77 -2.24 -1.63
CA ILE A 109 -22.93 -1.84 -3.04
C ILE A 109 -23.98 -2.71 -3.73
N VAL A 110 -23.93 -4.03 -3.57
CA VAL A 110 -24.96 -4.95 -4.11
C VAL A 110 -26.35 -4.64 -3.53
N SER A 111 -26.45 -4.36 -2.23
CA SER A 111 -27.73 -4.00 -1.60
C SER A 111 -28.27 -2.63 -2.04
N HIS A 112 -27.41 -1.73 -2.53
CA HIS A 112 -27.81 -0.45 -3.13
C HIS A 112 -28.21 -0.62 -4.60
N MET A 113 -27.59 -1.55 -5.32
CA MET A 113 -27.93 -1.88 -6.71
C MET A 113 -29.25 -2.67 -6.84
N GLN A 114 -29.63 -3.46 -5.82
CA GLN A 114 -30.89 -4.22 -5.80
C GLN A 114 -32.11 -3.41 -5.31
N LYS A 115 -31.91 -2.16 -4.88
CA LYS A 115 -32.98 -1.25 -4.41
C LYS A 115 -33.43 -0.25 -5.49
N ASN A 116 -32.84 -0.31 -6.68
CA ASN A 116 -33.29 0.38 -7.89
C ASN A 116 -33.73 -0.66 -8.92
#